data_AF-A0A3R6ISD5-F1
#
_entry.id   AF-A0A3R6ISD5-F1
#
_cell.length_a   1.000
_cell.length_b   1.000
_cell.length_c   1.000
_cell.angle_alpha   90.00
_cell.angle_beta   90.00
_cell.angle_gamma   90.00
#
_symmetry.space_group_name_H-M   'P 1'
#
loop_
_entity.id
_entity.type
_entity.pdbx_description
1 polymer ?
#
loop_
_entity_poly.entity_id
_entity_poly.type
_entity_poly.pdbx_seq_one_letter_code
_entity_poly.pdbx_strand_id
1 'polypeptide(L)'
;MLSKLFGFDPSKHNIKTEVMAGITTFLTMAYILAVNPSIFSNLADKGMDTNAVFTATALAAIIGTLAMAIYAKKPFGLAPGMGLNAFFVFTVCLTMGYSWQFALTAILIEGFIFVVLTLTKVRTLIVDAIPASVKRAPTGGGVV
;
A
#
# COMPACT_ATOMS: atom_id res chain seq x y z
N MET A 1 5.82 1.45 -29.00
CA MET A 1 6.43 1.67 -27.68
C MET A 1 5.48 1.30 -26.54
N LEU A 2 4.27 1.88 -26.50
CA LEU A 2 3.24 1.62 -25.47
C LEU A 2 2.76 0.15 -25.39
N SER A 3 2.62 -0.54 -26.53
CA SER A 3 2.23 -1.96 -26.54
C SER A 3 3.28 -2.88 -25.89
N LYS A 4 4.56 -2.60 -26.12
CA LYS A 4 5.67 -3.40 -25.61
C LYS A 4 5.96 -3.13 -24.13
N LEU A 5 5.77 -1.87 -23.69
CA LEU A 5 6.00 -1.42 -22.32
C LEU A 5 4.83 -1.75 -21.38
N PHE A 6 3.58 -1.46 -21.78
CA PHE A 6 2.40 -1.54 -20.91
C PHE A 6 1.35 -2.56 -21.37
N GLY A 7 1.61 -3.31 -22.45
CA GLY A 7 0.61 -4.23 -23.02
C GLY A 7 -0.55 -3.51 -23.70
N PHE A 8 -0.39 -2.23 -24.05
CA PHE A 8 -1.41 -1.42 -24.71
C PHE A 8 -1.71 -1.92 -26.13
N ASP A 9 -2.93 -2.39 -26.37
CA ASP A 9 -3.41 -2.82 -27.69
C ASP A 9 -4.34 -1.74 -28.29
N PRO A 10 -3.92 -1.00 -29.33
CA PRO A 10 -4.74 0.04 -29.96
C PRO A 10 -6.06 -0.48 -30.55
N SER A 11 -6.19 -1.79 -30.78
CA SER A 11 -7.43 -2.42 -31.26
C SER A 11 -8.46 -2.66 -30.15
N LYS A 12 -8.02 -2.63 -28.88
CA LYS A 12 -8.86 -2.92 -27.70
C LYS A 12 -8.90 -1.77 -26.68
N HIS A 13 -7.89 -0.91 -26.67
CA HIS A 13 -7.73 0.16 -25.69
C HIS A 13 -7.82 1.53 -26.36
N ASN A 14 -8.54 2.45 -25.72
CA ASN A 14 -8.69 3.82 -26.16
C ASN A 14 -7.96 4.76 -25.20
N ILE A 15 -7.08 5.62 -25.73
CA ILE A 15 -6.30 6.58 -24.94
C ILE A 15 -7.21 7.46 -24.05
N LYS A 16 -8.39 7.88 -24.55
CA LYS A 16 -9.35 8.65 -23.76
C LYS A 16 -9.85 7.86 -22.55
N THR A 17 -10.13 6.57 -22.74
CA THR A 17 -10.58 5.67 -21.67
C THR A 17 -9.48 5.42 -20.65
N GLU A 18 -8.23 5.21 -21.10
CA GLU A 18 -7.08 5.02 -20.20
C GLU A 18 -6.81 6.27 -19.34
N VAL A 19 -6.88 7.46 -19.92
CA VAL A 19 -6.71 8.71 -19.18
C VAL A 19 -7.83 8.89 -18.15
N MET A 20 -9.08 8.64 -18.55
CA MET A 20 -10.22 8.71 -17.63
C MET A 20 -10.11 7.68 -16.50
N ALA A 21 -9.71 6.44 -16.80
CA ALA A 21 -9.49 5.40 -15.81
C ALA A 21 -8.38 5.77 -14.82
N GLY A 22 -7.29 6.38 -15.31
CA GLY A 22 -6.21 6.92 -14.48
C GLY A 22 -6.70 8.03 -13.54
N ILE A 23 -7.47 8.99 -14.06
CA ILE A 23 -8.07 10.06 -13.25
C ILE A 23 -9.02 9.50 -12.21
N THR A 24 -9.91 8.58 -12.57
CA THR A 24 -10.84 7.94 -11.63
C THR A 24 -10.07 7.23 -10.52
N THR A 25 -9.02 6.47 -10.86
CA THR A 25 -8.17 5.77 -9.88
C THR A 25 -7.41 6.75 -8.97
N PHE A 26 -6.93 7.87 -9.53
CA PHE A 26 -6.30 8.92 -8.72
C PHE A 26 -7.31 9.53 -7.73
N LEU A 27 -8.51 9.86 -8.20
CA LEU A 27 -9.55 10.47 -7.36
C LEU A 27 -10.03 9.53 -6.24
N THR A 28 -10.13 8.23 -6.48
CA THR A 28 -10.48 7.27 -5.42
C THR A 28 -9.39 7.17 -4.34
N MET A 29 -8.14 7.44 -4.69
CA MET A 29 -6.99 7.42 -3.78
C MET A 29 -6.65 8.80 -3.20
N ALA A 30 -7.27 9.88 -3.71
CA ALA A 30 -6.92 11.26 -3.36
C ALA A 30 -7.11 11.58 -1.87
N TYR A 31 -7.98 10.86 -1.16
CA TYR A 31 -8.16 11.03 0.28
C TYR A 31 -6.85 10.81 1.07
N ILE A 32 -5.93 9.98 0.55
CA ILE A 32 -4.61 9.73 1.16
C ILE A 32 -3.82 11.03 1.28
N LEU A 33 -4.01 11.99 0.37
CA LEU A 33 -3.33 13.28 0.38
C LEU A 33 -3.68 14.12 1.61
N ALA A 34 -4.90 13.98 2.12
CA ALA A 34 -5.32 14.65 3.35
C ALA A 34 -5.01 13.80 4.59
N VAL A 35 -5.25 12.49 4.52
CA VAL A 35 -5.20 11.60 5.69
C VAL A 35 -3.78 11.24 6.10
N ASN A 36 -2.84 11.10 5.15
CA ASN A 36 -1.45 10.77 5.50
C ASN A 36 -0.80 11.89 6.34
N PRO A 37 -0.80 13.17 5.91
CA PRO A 37 -0.30 14.24 6.75
C PRO A 37 -1.02 14.38 8.09
N SER A 38 -2.35 14.18 8.14
CA SER A 38 -3.11 14.30 9.39
C SER A 38 -2.78 13.21 10.41
N ILE A 39 -2.35 12.03 9.96
CA ILE A 39 -1.90 10.95 10.85
C ILE A 39 -0.50 11.27 11.36
N PHE A 40 0.46 11.55 10.46
CA PHE A 40 1.85 11.74 10.83
C PHE A 40 2.16 13.09 11.50
N SER A 41 1.28 14.08 11.39
CA SER A 41 1.42 15.36 12.13
C SER A 41 1.50 15.16 13.64
N ASN A 42 0.90 14.09 14.18
CA ASN A 42 0.98 13.75 15.60
C ASN A 42 2.38 13.30 16.04
N LEU A 43 3.30 13.03 15.10
CA LEU A 43 4.70 12.69 15.36
C LEU A 43 5.67 13.82 14.98
N ALA A 44 5.17 14.97 14.52
CA ALA A 44 5.99 16.12 14.17
C ALA A 44 6.83 16.59 15.36
N ASP A 45 6.23 16.66 16.55
CA ASP A 45 6.90 17.04 17.80
C ASP A 45 7.96 16.02 18.25
N LYS A 46 7.94 14.80 17.69
CA LYS A 46 8.92 13.74 17.93
C LYS A 46 10.02 13.70 16.86
N GLY A 47 10.11 14.74 16.02
CA GLY A 47 11.15 14.92 15.00
C GLY A 47 10.87 14.20 13.67
N MET A 48 9.64 13.73 13.45
CA MET A 48 9.23 13.11 12.18
C MET A 48 8.53 14.16 11.30
N ASP A 49 9.26 14.73 10.34
CA ASP A 49 8.71 15.76 9.45
C ASP A 49 7.57 15.20 8.58
N THR A 50 6.37 15.73 8.77
CA THR A 50 5.15 15.34 8.06
C THR A 50 5.27 15.50 6.55
N ASN A 51 5.94 16.55 6.07
CA ASN A 51 6.13 16.79 4.64
C ASN A 51 7.13 15.78 4.06
N ALA A 52 8.21 15.49 4.77
CA ALA A 52 9.19 14.50 4.35
C ALA A 52 8.56 13.09 4.24
N VAL A 53 7.73 12.72 5.21
CA VAL A 53 7.00 11.43 5.23
C VAL A 53 5.95 11.37 4.13
N PHE A 54 5.23 12.45 3.91
CA PHE A 54 4.27 12.56 2.82
C PHE A 54 4.96 12.35 1.46
N THR A 55 6.07 13.06 1.20
CA THR A 55 6.86 12.91 -0.01
C THR A 55 7.42 11.50 -0.15
N ALA A 56 7.95 10.91 0.93
CA ALA A 56 8.44 9.53 0.93
C ALA A 56 7.32 8.53 0.59
N THR A 57 6.12 8.73 1.12
CA THR A 57 4.97 7.87 0.83
C THR A 57 4.50 8.01 -0.62
N ALA A 58 4.41 9.25 -1.12
CA ALA A 58 4.05 9.52 -2.51
C ALA A 58 5.06 8.88 -3.47
N LEU A 59 6.35 9.03 -3.20
CA LEU A 59 7.42 8.43 -4.00
C LEU A 59 7.36 6.89 -3.96
N ALA A 60 7.15 6.30 -2.79
CA ALA A 60 6.99 4.85 -2.64
C ALA A 60 5.77 4.33 -3.41
N ALA A 61 4.63 5.04 -3.37
CA ALA A 61 3.43 4.68 -4.12
C ALA A 61 3.64 4.79 -5.64
N ILE A 62 4.36 5.82 -6.10
CA ILE A 62 4.74 5.98 -7.52
C ILE A 62 5.63 4.83 -7.94
N ILE A 63 6.69 4.53 -7.19
CA ILE A 63 7.63 3.43 -7.51
C ILE A 63 6.90 2.09 -7.53
N GLY A 64 6.06 1.81 -6.52
CA GLY A 64 5.26 0.59 -6.45
C GLY A 64 4.30 0.46 -7.63
N THR A 65 3.55 1.52 -7.94
CA THR A 65 2.60 1.53 -9.06
C THR A 65 3.34 1.36 -10.40
N LEU A 66 4.49 2.01 -10.59
CA LEU A 66 5.33 1.83 -11.78
C LEU A 66 5.90 0.41 -11.90
N ALA A 67 6.34 -0.18 -10.79
CA ALA A 67 6.79 -1.56 -10.76
C ALA A 67 5.67 -2.52 -11.20
N MET A 68 4.45 -2.32 -10.72
CA MET A 68 3.29 -3.11 -11.17
C MET A 68 2.93 -2.86 -12.63
N ALA A 69 3.03 -1.62 -13.11
CA ALA A 69 2.74 -1.26 -14.49
C ALA A 69 3.74 -1.87 -15.49
N ILE A 70 5.03 -1.87 -15.17
CA ILE A 70 6.11 -2.28 -16.09
C ILE A 70 6.43 -3.77 -15.94
N TYR A 71 6.58 -4.27 -14.72
CA TYR A 71 7.00 -5.65 -14.46
C TYR A 71 5.82 -6.62 -14.46
N ALA A 72 4.76 -6.32 -13.70
CA ALA A 72 3.59 -7.19 -13.61
C ALA A 72 2.60 -6.98 -14.77
N LYS A 73 2.64 -5.83 -15.46
CA LYS A 73 1.70 -5.43 -16.52
C LYS A 73 0.24 -5.60 -16.10
N LYS A 74 -0.06 -5.19 -14.85
CA LYS A 74 -1.41 -5.22 -14.28
C LYS A 74 -1.86 -3.81 -13.92
N PRO A 75 -3.15 -3.47 -14.13
CA PRO A 75 -3.70 -2.14 -13.82
C PRO A 75 -4.00 -2.01 -12.31
N PHE A 76 -2.96 -2.11 -11.47
CA PHE A 76 -3.09 -1.97 -10.03
C PHE A 76 -2.40 -0.70 -9.53
N GLY A 77 -3.17 0.21 -8.94
CA GLY A 77 -2.65 1.33 -8.16
C GLY A 77 -2.22 0.84 -6.79
N LEU A 78 -0.94 1.02 -6.45
CA LEU A 78 -0.41 0.70 -5.13
C LEU A 78 -0.37 1.95 -4.27
N ALA A 79 -1.03 1.87 -3.12
CA ALA A 79 -1.08 2.92 -2.11
C ALA A 79 -0.80 2.35 -0.71
N PRO A 80 -0.42 3.21 0.24
CA PRO A 80 -0.31 2.81 1.64
C PRO A 80 -1.65 2.37 2.21
N GLY A 81 -1.63 1.30 3.00
CA GLY A 81 -2.78 0.90 3.81
C GLY A 81 -2.96 1.86 4.99
N MET A 82 -3.95 2.75 4.92
CA MET A 82 -4.12 3.82 5.91
C MET A 82 -4.40 3.31 7.34
N GLY A 83 -4.98 2.11 7.48
CA GLY A 83 -5.16 1.47 8.80
C GLY A 83 -3.83 1.09 9.47
N LEU A 84 -2.84 0.64 8.70
CA LEU A 84 -1.50 0.32 9.22
C LEU A 84 -0.75 1.59 9.63
N ASN A 85 -0.90 2.68 8.87
CA ASN A 85 -0.35 3.99 9.24
C ASN A 85 -0.95 4.49 10.56
N ALA A 86 -2.27 4.36 10.73
CA ALA A 86 -2.94 4.72 11.97
C ALA A 86 -2.45 3.86 13.16
N PHE A 87 -2.31 2.54 12.97
CA PHE A 87 -1.77 1.66 13.99
C PHE A 87 -0.32 2.03 14.38
N PHE A 88 0.54 2.31 13.39
CA PHE A 88 1.92 2.75 13.61
C PHE A 88 1.99 4.01 14.48
N VAL A 89 1.21 5.04 14.14
CA VAL A 89 1.25 6.31 14.87
C VAL A 89 0.55 6.20 16.23
N PHE A 90 -0.73 5.83 16.24
CA PHE A 90 -1.54 5.93 17.46
C PHE A 90 -1.23 4.81 18.45
N THR A 91 -1.01 3.58 17.99
CA THR A 91 -0.74 2.46 18.89
C THR A 91 0.74 2.38 19.22
N VAL A 92 1.62 2.21 18.22
CA VAL A 92 3.03 1.92 18.49
C VAL A 92 3.79 3.15 19.01
N CYS A 93 3.62 4.31 18.38
CA CYS A 93 4.39 5.50 18.76
C CYS A 93 3.77 6.29 19.92
N LEU A 94 2.44 6.44 19.96
CA LEU A 94 1.76 7.24 20.98
C LEU A 94 1.35 6.41 22.20
N THR A 95 0.68 5.27 22.02
CA THR A 95 0.19 4.45 23.15
C THR A 95 1.30 3.66 23.82
N MET A 96 2.14 2.96 23.03
CA MET A 96 3.25 2.16 23.56
C MET A 96 4.52 2.99 23.83
N GLY A 97 4.58 4.22 23.33
CA GLY A 97 5.67 5.16 23.59
C GLY A 97 6.98 4.84 22.86
N TYR A 98 6.99 3.94 21.88
CA TYR A 98 8.20 3.65 21.10
C TYR A 98 8.56 4.80 20.16
N SER A 99 9.86 4.93 19.85
CA SER A 99 10.31 5.90 18.86
C SER A 99 9.92 5.47 17.45
N TRP A 100 9.67 6.45 16.57
CA TRP A 100 9.30 6.18 15.19
C TRP A 100 10.44 5.47 14.43
N GLN A 101 11.70 5.72 14.78
CA GLN A 101 12.87 5.03 14.22
C GLN A 101 12.90 3.55 14.59
N PHE A 102 12.62 3.23 15.86
CA PHE A 102 12.52 1.84 16.32
C PHE A 102 11.39 1.12 15.59
N ALA A 103 10.22 1.74 15.52
CA ALA A 103 9.07 1.16 14.85
C ALA A 103 9.31 0.95 13.34
N LEU A 104 9.96 1.89 12.64
CA LEU A 104 10.35 1.71 11.24
C LEU A 104 11.36 0.58 11.05
N THR A 105 12.29 0.40 11.98
CA THR A 105 13.26 -0.71 11.94
C THR A 105 12.54 -2.05 12.10
N ALA A 106 11.55 -2.13 12.99
CA ALA A 106 10.72 -3.32 13.14
C ALA A 106 9.92 -3.64 11.88
N ILE A 107 9.34 -2.62 11.21
CA ILE A 107 8.65 -2.79 9.92
C ILE A 107 9.60 -3.29 8.83
N LEU A 108 10.83 -2.77 8.78
CA LEU A 108 11.82 -3.24 7.82
C LEU A 108 12.17 -4.72 8.03
N ILE A 109 12.36 -5.14 9.28
CA ILE A 109 12.60 -6.54 9.64
C ILE A 109 11.38 -7.41 9.29
N GLU A 110 10.17 -6.94 9.57
CA GLU A 110 8.92 -7.62 9.18
C GLU A 110 8.86 -7.82 7.66
N GLY A 111 9.23 -6.83 6.86
CA GLY A 111 9.30 -6.96 5.41
C GLY A 111 10.27 -8.06 4.94
N PHE A 112 11.45 -8.19 5.58
CA PHE A 112 12.36 -9.29 5.29
C PHE A 112 11.77 -10.65 5.67
N ILE A 113 11.15 -10.75 6.84
CA ILE A 113 10.46 -11.97 7.28
C ILE A 113 9.35 -12.33 6.28
N PHE A 114 8.57 -11.35 5.83
CA PHE A 114 7.50 -11.54 4.85
C PHE A 114 8.00 -12.06 3.50
N VAL A 115 9.14 -11.55 3.02
CA VAL A 115 9.78 -12.06 1.80
C VAL A 115 10.20 -13.52 1.99
N VAL A 116 10.84 -13.86 3.10
CA VAL A 116 11.25 -15.25 3.40
C VAL A 116 10.04 -16.18 3.49
N LEU A 117 8.97 -15.76 4.16
CA LEU A 117 7.72 -16.53 4.27
C LEU A 117 7.03 -16.73 2.91
N THR A 118 7.08 -15.72 2.05
CA THR A 118 6.52 -15.79 0.69
C THR A 118 7.28 -16.79 -0.17
N LEU A 119 8.60 -16.89 -0.02
CA LEU A 119 9.43 -17.86 -0.75
C LEU A 119 9.27 -19.31 -0.25
N THR A 120 8.99 -19.50 1.03
CA THR A 120 8.96 -20.82 1.69
C THR A 120 7.60 -21.53 1.64
N LYS A 121 6.60 -21.03 0.89
CA LYS A 121 5.22 -21.56 0.79
C LYS A 121 4.44 -21.68 2.12
N VAL A 122 5.00 -21.18 3.23
CA VAL A 122 4.36 -21.18 4.56
C VAL A 122 3.04 -20.42 4.54
N ARG A 123 2.90 -19.39 3.68
CA ARG A 123 1.65 -18.67 3.45
C ARG A 123 0.47 -19.60 3.14
N THR A 124 0.67 -20.63 2.31
CA THR A 124 -0.41 -21.56 1.94
C THR A 124 -0.82 -22.40 3.15
N LEU A 125 0.13 -22.87 3.95
CA LEU A 125 -0.13 -23.65 5.16
C LEU A 125 -0.90 -22.85 6.22
N ILE A 126 -0.54 -21.58 6.42
CA ILE A 126 -1.25 -20.69 7.35
C ILE A 126 -2.69 -20.46 6.86
N VAL A 127 -2.87 -20.16 5.57
CA VAL A 127 -4.21 -19.95 5.00
C VAL A 127 -5.05 -21.21 5.11
N ASP A 128 -4.48 -22.40 4.88
CA ASP A 128 -5.20 -23.67 4.98
C ASP A 128 -5.55 -24.04 6.43
N ALA A 129 -4.76 -23.61 7.41
CA ALA A 129 -5.04 -23.80 8.83
C ALA A 129 -6.22 -22.95 9.35
N ILE A 130 -6.58 -21.84 8.68
CA ILE A 130 -7.71 -21.00 9.09
C ILE A 130 -9.03 -21.72 8.74
N PRO A 131 -9.97 -21.91 9.68
CA PRO A 131 -11.28 -22.48 9.36
C PRO A 131 -12.01 -21.66 8.29
N ALA A 132 -12.71 -22.31 7.36
CA ALA A 132 -13.39 -21.63 6.26
C ALA A 132 -14.47 -20.61 6.72
N SER A 133 -14.96 -20.74 7.95
CA SER A 133 -15.85 -19.77 8.60
C SER A 133 -15.13 -18.45 8.93
N VAL A 134 -13.87 -18.51 9.36
CA VAL A 134 -13.05 -17.32 9.66
C VAL A 134 -12.50 -16.70 8.37
N LYS A 135 -12.12 -17.52 7.37
CA LYS A 135 -11.71 -16.98 6.05
C LYS A 135 -12.81 -16.14 5.37
N ARG A 136 -14.08 -16.51 5.61
CA ARG A 136 -15.26 -15.80 5.07
C ARG A 136 -15.73 -14.62 5.93
N ALA A 137 -15.26 -14.50 7.16
CA ALA A 137 -15.70 -13.43 8.07
C ALA A 137 -15.30 -12.02 7.59
N PRO A 138 -14.06 -11.77 7.08
CA PRO A 138 -13.73 -10.48 6.46
C PRO A 138 -14.55 -10.19 5.20
N THR A 139 -15.04 -11.23 4.51
CA THR A 139 -15.83 -11.13 3.28
C THR A 139 -17.33 -10.92 3.52
N GLY A 140 -17.76 -10.81 4.79
CA GLY A 140 -19.13 -10.54 5.20
C GLY A 140 -19.60 -9.08 4.97
N GLY A 141 -18.73 -8.21 4.46
CA GLY A 141 -19.09 -6.87 4.01
C GLY A 141 -18.61 -6.64 2.59
N GLY A 142 -19.40 -7.08 1.59
CA GLY A 142 -19.36 -6.59 0.22
C GLY A 142 -18.05 -6.73 -0.57
N VAL A 143 -18.10 -7.62 -1.57
CA VAL A 143 -17.34 -7.57 -2.85
C VAL A 143 -16.71 -6.19 -3.15
N VAL A 144 -15.38 -6.09 -3.21
CA VAL A 144 -14.53 -6.03 -4.43
C VAL A 144 -13.10 -6.46 -4.07
#